data_AF-A0AAE1T0H1-F1
#
_entry.id   AF-A0AAE1T0H1-F1
#
_cell.length_a   1.000
_cell.length_b   1.000
_cell.length_c   1.000
_cell.angle_alpha   90.00
_cell.angle_beta   90.00
_cell.angle_gamma   90.00
#
_symmetry.space_group_name_H-M   'P 1'
#
loop_
_entity.id
_entity.type
_entity.pdbx_description
1 polymer ?
#
loop_
_entity_poly.entity_id
_entity_poly.type
_entity_poly.pdbx_seq_one_letter_code
_entity_poly.pdbx_strand_id
1 'polypeptide(L)' 'MIDSEGVLRIRGRVCVPHVGDLTILIMEKAHCSRYSIHTGDTKMYCDLRKHYWYGRIKRDIVDFVSWCQNFQ' A
#
# COMPACT_ATOMS: atom_id res chain seq x y z
N MET A 1 -19.81 -2.70 -4.10
CA MET A 1 -20.53 -3.81 -3.45
C MET A 1 -19.59 -4.38 -2.41
N ILE A 2 -20.09 -4.56 -1.19
CA ILE A 2 -19.36 -5.24 -0.12
C ILE A 2 -19.50 -6.75 -0.40
N ASP A 3 -18.40 -7.50 -0.34
CA ASP A 3 -18.43 -8.94 -0.55
C ASP A 3 -18.91 -9.71 0.69
N SER A 4 -18.96 -11.03 0.61
CA SER A 4 -19.35 -11.92 1.71
C SER A 4 -18.40 -11.85 2.92
N GLU A 5 -17.20 -11.30 2.74
CA GLU A 5 -16.21 -11.09 3.81
C GLU A 5 -16.34 -9.71 4.45
N GLY A 6 -17.33 -8.90 4.05
CA GLY A 6 -17.48 -7.53 4.55
C GLY A 6 -16.50 -6.54 3.92
N VAL A 7 -15.80 -6.92 2.84
CA VAL A 7 -14.79 -6.09 2.19
C VAL A 7 -15.37 -5.35 1.00
N LEU A 8 -15.18 -4.03 0.96
CA LEU A 8 -15.51 -3.25 -0.23
C LEU A 8 -14.47 -3.48 -1.32
N ARG A 9 -14.91 -3.96 -2.48
CA ARG A 9 -14.04 -4.11 -3.66
C ARG A 9 -14.48 -3.22 -4.82
N ILE A 10 -13.52 -2.54 -5.45
CA ILE A 10 -13.70 -1.75 -6.67
C ILE A 10 -12.78 -2.32 -7.74
N ARG A 11 -13.37 -2.76 -8.88
CA ARG A 11 -12.63 -3.40 -9.99
C ARG A 11 -11.75 -4.58 -9.53
N GLY A 12 -12.28 -5.42 -8.63
CA GLY A 12 -11.58 -6.57 -8.06
C GLY A 12 -10.53 -6.23 -6.98
N ARG A 13 -10.33 -4.95 -6.65
CA ARG A 13 -9.32 -4.49 -5.67
C ARG A 13 -9.97 -4.10 -4.36
N VAL A 14 -9.30 -4.40 -3.25
CA VAL A 14 -9.74 -4.05 -1.89
C VAL A 14 -9.66 -2.54 -1.71
N CYS A 15 -10.77 -1.94 -1.32
CA CYS A 15 -10.80 -0.53 -0.97
C CYS A 15 -10.28 -0.34 0.44
N VAL A 16 -9.21 0.43 0.56
CA VAL A 16 -8.59 0.74 1.85
C VAL A 16 -9.13 2.11 2.30
N PRO A 17 -9.89 2.18 3.40
CA PRO A 17 -10.29 3.45 3.96
C PRO A 17 -9.06 4.19 4.49
N HIS A 18 -9.00 5.51 4.30
CA HIS A 18 -7.93 6.34 4.85
C HIS A 18 -8.24 6.66 6.32
N VAL A 19 -8.19 5.61 7.16
CA VAL A 19 -8.53 5.66 8.58
C VAL A 19 -7.36 5.09 9.37
N GLY A 20 -6.85 5.88 10.31
CA GLY A 20 -5.70 5.51 11.14
C GLY A 20 -4.47 5.13 10.31
N ASP A 21 -3.72 4.15 10.82
CA ASP A 21 -2.43 3.73 10.27
C ASP A 21 -2.54 2.55 9.27
N LEU A 22 -3.75 2.26 8.78
CA LEU A 22 -4.00 1.10 7.93
C LEU A 22 -3.17 1.14 6.62
N THR A 23 -3.07 2.32 6.01
CA THR A 23 -2.26 2.51 4.80
C THR A 23 -0.78 2.33 5.10
N ILE A 24 -0.30 2.81 6.25
CA ILE A 24 1.10 2.66 6.69
C ILE A 24 1.43 1.19 6.93
N LEU A 25 0.56 0.44 7.62
CA LEU A 25 0.78 -0.99 7.89
C LEU A 25 0.85 -1.82 6.61
N ILE A 26 0.02 -1.50 5.61
CA ILE A 26 0.06 -2.14 4.29
C ILE A 26 1.40 -1.83 3.60
N MET A 27 1.88 -0.59 3.72
CA MET A 27 3.16 -0.15 3.17
C MET A 27 4.35 -0.82 3.84
N GLU A 28 4.37 -0.89 5.18
CA GLU A 28 5.40 -1.62 5.94
C GLU A 28 5.43 -3.09 5.55
N LYS A 29 4.28 -3.77 5.44
CA LYS A 29 4.26 -5.17 5.00
C LYS A 29 4.77 -5.36 3.57
N ALA A 30 4.42 -4.45 2.66
CA ALA A 30 4.93 -4.48 1.30
C ALA A 30 6.46 -4.25 1.27
N HIS A 31 6.93 -3.31 2.08
CA HIS A 31 8.33 -2.93 2.22
C HIS A 31 9.18 -3.94 3.01
N CYS A 32 8.61 -4.73 3.91
CA CYS A 32 9.33 -5.74 4.70
C CYS A 32 9.22 -7.15 4.10
N SER A 33 8.55 -7.32 2.95
CA SER A 33 8.49 -8.63 2.30
C SER A 33 9.90 -9.12 1.97
N ARG A 34 10.15 -10.44 2.03
CA ARG A 34 11.48 -11.09 1.85
C ARG A 34 12.22 -10.77 0.54
N TYR A 35 11.60 -10.02 -0.36
CA TYR A 35 12.19 -9.52 -1.61
C TYR A 35 12.49 -8.01 -1.60
N SER A 36 12.39 -7.38 -0.43
CA SER A 36 12.65 -5.96 -0.25
C SER A 36 14.03 -5.74 0.32
N ILE A 37 15.00 -5.84 -0.58
CA ILE A 37 16.25 -5.13 -0.45
C ILE A 37 16.07 -3.93 -1.37
N HIS A 38 15.44 -2.87 -0.83
CA HIS A 38 15.09 -1.65 -1.57
C HIS A 38 14.20 -1.87 -2.80
N THR A 39 12.95 -2.30 -2.61
CA THR A 39 11.94 -2.07 -3.66
C THR A 39 11.71 -0.57 -3.80
N GLY A 40 12.19 0.03 -4.89
CA GLY A 40 11.86 1.42 -5.21
C GLY A 40 10.34 1.66 -5.22
N ASP A 41 9.96 2.94 -5.07
CA ASP A 41 8.60 3.48 -5.18
C ASP A 41 7.75 2.81 -6.28
N THR A 42 8.37 2.53 -7.43
CA THR A 42 7.73 1.92 -8.60
C THR A 42 7.26 0.48 -8.34
N LYS A 43 8.06 -0.35 -7.66
CA LYS A 43 7.69 -1.73 -7.37
C LYS A 43 6.59 -1.79 -6.32
N MET A 44 6.72 -0.98 -5.27
CA MET A 44 5.71 -0.84 -4.23
C MET A 44 4.38 -0.34 -4.80
N TYR A 45 4.40 0.64 -5.72
CA TYR A 45 3.20 1.09 -6.42
C TYR A 45 2.55 -0.01 -7.26
N CYS A 46 3.35 -0.76 -8.02
CA CYS A 46 2.87 -1.86 -8.85
C CYS A 46 2.21 -2.95 -8.00
N ASP A 47 2.80 -3.32 -6.87
CA ASP A 47 2.27 -4.39 -6.01
C ASP A 47 1.02 -3.94 -5.25
N LEU A 48 1.03 -2.72 -4.70
CA LEU A 48 -0.15 -2.18 -4.01
C LEU A 48 -1.32 -1.97 -4.96
N ARG A 49 -1.10 -1.49 -6.19
CA ARG A 49 -2.18 -1.24 -7.16
C ARG A 49 -2.83 -2.52 -7.71
N LYS A 50 -2.17 -3.68 -7.59
CA LYS A 50 -2.76 -4.98 -7.98
C LYS A 50 -3.86 -5.42 -7.01
N HIS A 51 -3.65 -5.17 -5.70
CA HIS A 51 -4.51 -5.69 -4.65
C HIS A 51 -5.40 -4.63 -4.00
N TYR A 52 -4.93 -3.39 -3.93
CA TYR A 52 -5.56 -2.30 -3.19
C TYR A 52 -5.98 -1.14 -4.09
N TRP A 53 -6.98 -0.40 -3.61
CA TRP A 53 -7.49 0.80 -4.24
C TRP A 53 -7.79 1.88 -3.19
N TYR A 54 -7.09 3.02 -3.27
CA TYR A 54 -7.41 4.25 -2.54
C TYR A 54 -6.79 5.46 -3.25
N GLY A 55 -7.41 6.63 -3.10
CA GLY A 55 -7.09 7.83 -3.91
C GLY A 55 -5.69 8.42 -3.71
N ARG A 56 -5.03 8.10 -2.59
CA ARG A 56 -3.72 8.66 -2.22
C ARG A 56 -2.53 7.71 -2.39
N ILE A 57 -2.71 6.51 -2.96
CA ILE A 57 -1.67 5.47 -3.14
C ILE A 57 -0.30 6.04 -3.54
N LYS A 58 -0.25 6.87 -4.59
CA LYS A 58 1.03 7.38 -5.11
C LYS A 58 1.74 8.29 -4.13
N ARG A 59 1.01 9.24 -3.53
CA ARG A 59 1.60 10.19 -2.56
C ARG A 59 2.06 9.44 -1.33
N ASP A 60 1.20 8.59 -0.79
CA ASP A 60 1.50 7.88 0.45
C ASP A 60 2.75 6.98 0.28
N ILE A 61 2.99 6.42 -0.91
CA ILE A 61 4.22 5.65 -1.20
C ILE A 61 5.45 6.55 -1.23
N VAL A 62 5.37 7.72 -1.87
CA VAL A 62 6.49 8.67 -1.92
C VAL A 62 6.83 9.15 -0.50
N ASP A 63 5.80 9.50 0.28
CA ASP A 63 5.95 9.90 1.67
C ASP A 63 6.57 8.77 2.51
N PHE A 64 6.10 7.53 2.35
CA PHE A 64 6.64 6.36 3.05
C PHE A 64 8.10 6.04 2.67
N VAL A 65 8.43 6.04 1.38
CA VAL A 65 9.79 5.76 0.89
C VAL A 65 10.75 6.86 1.34
N SER A 66 10.36 8.13 1.31
CA SER A 66 11.18 9.24 1.81
C SER A 66 11.42 9.17 3.32
N TRP A 67 10.43 8.68 4.09
CA TRP A 67 10.60 8.44 5.51
C TRP A 67 11.54 7.25 5.79
N CYS A 68 11.42 6.18 5.01
CA CYS A 68 12.27 4.99 5.11
C CYS A 68 13.74 5.28 4.74
N GLN A 69 14.01 6.16 3.77
CA GLN A 69 15.37 6.56 3.38
C GLN A 69 16.17 7.26 4.50
N ASN A 70 15.54 7.67 5.59
CA ASN A 70 16.23 8.22 6.77
C ASN A 70 16.73 7.16 7.75
N PHE A 71 16.46 5.86 7.52
CA PHE A 71 17.03 4.75 8.30
C PHE A 71 18.28 4.16 7.63
N GLN A 72 19.17 5.02 7.16
CA GLN A 72 20.47 4.65 6.59
C GLN A 72 21.53 4.47 7.68
#